data_AF-A0A3S9LWD4-F1
#
_entry.id   AF-A0A3S9LWD4-F1
#
_cell.length_a   1.000
_cell.length_b   1.000
_cell.length_c   1.000
_cell.angle_alpha   90.00
_cell.angle_beta   90.00
_cell.angle_gamma   90.00
#
_symmetry.space_group_name_H-M   'P 1'
#
loop_
_entity.id
_entity.type
_entity.pdbx_description
1 polymer ?
#
loop_
_entity_poly.entity_id
_entity_poly.type
_entity_poly.pdbx_seq_one_letter_code
_entity_poly.pdbx_strand_id
1 'polypeptide(L)'
;MYKFYCVFLAIVSAAIVSAGKEKIMLNLKKESWISDNDFKAIIKLSFPFSLCCNAYVKGKTLGVDVLFNQFIKNFKYEYTVQSLSYDCHAYFGLASSENDMMNKVKERVPTSISTTELLLIIDDKITSNSSILDVSIYKNSNVNIISRSGYWTLSENYLFPRVFKKVKRLKELRHKRGIVDLQGRQLQVAAFYNPPFCYLSTTINQTINKIDGQFFLANDDRELDGIETKLFLLMSKRLNFTWKIRKPNHYFRYGRPNGSNWEGGMIGQLFRNEV
;
A
#
# COMPACT_ATOMS: atom_id res chain seq x y z
N MET A 1 -46.87 -54.64 27.76
CA MET A 1 -46.67 -53.17 27.62
C MET A 1 -45.45 -52.61 28.35
N TYR A 2 -44.88 -53.24 29.39
CA TYR A 2 -43.73 -52.67 30.12
C TYR A 2 -42.33 -52.86 29.47
N LYS A 3 -42.15 -53.82 28.55
CA LYS A 3 -40.85 -54.05 27.89
C LYS A 3 -40.46 -53.00 26.84
N PHE A 4 -41.43 -52.31 26.23
CA PHE A 4 -41.15 -51.29 25.21
C PHE A 4 -40.74 -49.93 25.80
N TYR A 5 -41.21 -49.59 27.00
CA TYR A 5 -40.87 -48.32 27.65
C TYR A 5 -39.40 -48.27 28.13
N CYS A 6 -38.85 -49.39 28.60
CA CYS A 6 -37.46 -49.44 29.05
C CYS A 6 -36.45 -49.30 27.92
N VAL A 7 -36.76 -49.81 26.72
CA VAL A 7 -35.90 -49.65 25.54
C VAL A 7 -35.93 -48.21 25.04
N PHE A 8 -37.09 -47.55 25.06
CA PHE A 8 -37.21 -46.15 24.66
C PHE A 8 -36.48 -45.21 25.64
N LEU A 9 -36.56 -45.45 26.95
CA LEU A 9 -35.82 -44.68 27.95
C LEU A 9 -34.29 -44.89 27.86
N ALA A 10 -33.83 -46.10 27.55
CA ALA A 10 -32.40 -46.39 27.35
C ALA A 10 -31.83 -45.71 26.09
N ILE A 11 -32.61 -45.63 25.01
CA ILE A 11 -32.20 -44.94 23.77
C ILE A 11 -32.19 -43.42 23.97
N VAL A 12 -33.19 -42.85 24.67
CA VAL A 12 -33.24 -41.41 24.95
C VAL A 12 -32.12 -40.99 25.91
N SER A 13 -31.79 -41.80 26.93
CA SER A 13 -30.68 -41.53 27.84
C SER A 13 -29.30 -41.70 27.18
N ALA A 14 -29.12 -42.67 26.27
CA ALA A 14 -27.89 -42.80 25.48
C ALA A 14 -27.71 -41.63 24.49
N ALA A 15 -28.81 -41.13 23.91
CA ALA A 15 -28.79 -39.94 23.05
C ALA A 15 -28.47 -38.65 23.83
N ILE A 16 -28.92 -38.53 25.09
CA ILE A 16 -28.60 -37.38 25.95
C ILE A 16 -27.16 -37.45 26.49
N VAL A 17 -26.62 -38.65 26.73
CA VAL A 17 -25.22 -38.83 27.18
C VAL A 17 -24.22 -38.70 26.02
N SER A 18 -24.60 -38.99 24.77
CA SER A 18 -23.72 -38.77 23.60
C SER A 18 -23.85 -37.36 22.98
N ALA A 19 -24.95 -36.64 23.22
CA ALA A 19 -25.12 -35.24 22.84
C ALA A 19 -24.44 -34.23 23.80
N GLY A 20 -23.78 -34.70 24.87
CA GLY A 20 -23.22 -33.87 25.94
C GLY A 20 -21.70 -33.72 25.98
N LYS A 21 -20.97 -34.11 24.92
CA LYS A 21 -19.48 -34.01 24.88
C LYS A 21 -18.88 -33.29 23.68
N GLU A 22 -19.68 -32.59 22.88
CA GLU A 22 -19.16 -31.64 21.90
C GLU A 22 -19.33 -30.20 22.39
N LYS A 23 -18.19 -29.59 22.71
CA LYS A 23 -17.98 -28.14 22.87
C LYS A 23 -18.83 -27.45 23.95
N ILE A 24 -18.60 -27.81 25.21
CA ILE A 24 -18.41 -26.74 26.21
C ILE A 24 -17.02 -26.17 25.94
N MET A 25 -16.90 -25.38 24.86
CA MET A 25 -15.79 -24.43 24.74
C MET A 25 -15.98 -23.48 25.92
N LEU A 26 -15.21 -23.71 26.98
CA LEU A 26 -14.88 -22.68 27.95
C LEU A 26 -14.60 -21.42 27.14
N ASN A 27 -15.54 -20.48 27.23
CA ASN A 27 -15.47 -19.13 26.71
C ASN A 27 -14.44 -18.38 27.57
N LEU A 28 -13.19 -18.87 27.59
CA LEU A 28 -12.03 -18.08 27.91
C LEU A 28 -12.04 -17.01 26.81
N LYS A 29 -12.61 -15.84 27.13
CA LYS A 29 -12.39 -14.59 26.40
C LYS A 29 -10.89 -14.38 26.36
N LYS A 30 -10.21 -15.06 25.43
CA LYS A 30 -8.80 -14.86 25.19
C LYS A 30 -8.75 -13.55 24.44
N GLU A 31 -8.31 -12.53 25.17
CA GLU A 31 -8.16 -11.19 24.66
C GLU A 31 -7.29 -11.22 23.41
N SER A 32 -7.77 -10.57 22.35
CA SER A 32 -6.96 -10.32 21.15
C SER A 32 -5.67 -9.63 21.56
N TRP A 33 -4.56 -9.95 20.88
CA TRP A 33 -3.31 -9.23 21.08
C TRP A 33 -3.37 -7.78 20.57
N ILE A 34 -4.42 -7.43 19.82
CA ILE A 34 -4.80 -6.06 19.47
C ILE A 34 -6.06 -5.70 20.28
N SER A 35 -5.97 -4.66 21.11
CA SER A 35 -7.13 -4.18 21.86
C SER A 35 -8.25 -3.70 20.91
N ASP A 36 -9.51 -3.76 21.34
CA ASP A 36 -10.64 -3.27 20.53
C ASP A 36 -10.46 -1.81 20.10
N ASN A 37 -9.91 -0.96 20.98
CA ASN A 37 -9.67 0.45 20.70
C ASN A 37 -8.56 0.64 19.66
N ASP A 38 -7.48 -0.14 19.76
CA ASP A 38 -6.40 -0.10 18.79
C ASP A 38 -6.85 -0.64 17.43
N PHE A 39 -7.64 -1.72 17.41
CA PHE A 39 -8.20 -2.29 16.19
C PHE A 39 -9.11 -1.27 15.48
N LYS A 40 -9.97 -0.60 16.23
CA LYS A 40 -10.82 0.49 15.71
C LYS A 40 -9.99 1.63 15.13
N ALA A 41 -8.89 2.00 15.78
CA ALA A 41 -7.98 3.02 15.27
C ALA A 41 -7.29 2.55 13.97
N ILE A 42 -6.79 1.31 13.93
CA ILE A 42 -6.17 0.68 12.76
C ILE A 42 -7.09 0.75 11.54
N ILE A 43 -8.36 0.36 11.69
CA ILE A 43 -9.35 0.40 10.62
C ILE A 43 -9.53 1.83 10.11
N LYS A 44 -9.78 2.78 11.02
CA LYS A 44 -9.98 4.19 10.66
C LYS A 44 -8.76 4.82 9.97
N LEU A 45 -7.56 4.40 10.36
CA LEU A 45 -6.31 4.94 9.83
C LEU A 45 -5.92 4.33 8.48
N SER A 46 -6.29 3.07 8.24
CA SER A 46 -5.96 2.34 7.00
C SER A 46 -7.02 2.50 5.91
N PHE A 47 -8.25 2.84 6.28
CA PHE A 47 -9.36 3.07 5.35
C PHE A 47 -10.00 4.46 5.55
N PRO A 48 -9.25 5.56 5.38
CA PRO A 48 -9.80 6.90 5.56
C PRO A 48 -10.86 7.29 4.53
N PHE A 49 -10.87 6.67 3.34
CA PHE A 49 -11.76 7.06 2.24
C PHE A 49 -12.76 5.97 1.84
N SER A 50 -12.48 4.71 2.17
CA SER A 50 -13.31 3.60 1.72
C SER A 50 -14.64 3.48 2.46
N LEU A 51 -15.70 3.32 1.66
CA LEU A 51 -17.08 3.04 2.11
C LEU A 51 -17.50 1.59 1.81
N CYS A 52 -16.54 0.74 1.45
CA CYS A 52 -16.75 -0.68 1.22
C CYS A 52 -15.42 -1.40 1.52
N CYS A 53 -15.41 -2.73 1.63
CA CYS A 53 -14.15 -3.48 1.73
C CYS A 53 -14.25 -4.91 1.18
N ASN A 54 -13.24 -5.34 0.43
CA ASN A 54 -13.01 -6.74 0.10
C ASN A 54 -12.20 -7.41 1.20
N ALA A 55 -12.82 -8.29 1.99
CA ALA A 55 -12.18 -9.00 3.08
C ALA A 55 -11.71 -10.41 2.65
N TYR A 56 -10.44 -10.69 2.91
CA TYR A 56 -9.82 -12.00 2.78
C TYR A 56 -9.38 -12.49 4.16
N VAL A 57 -9.83 -13.69 4.54
CA VAL A 57 -9.51 -14.29 5.84
C VAL A 57 -8.97 -15.70 5.63
N LYS A 58 -7.77 -15.99 6.12
CA LYS A 58 -7.13 -17.30 5.98
C LYS A 58 -6.48 -17.78 7.27
N GLY A 59 -6.66 -19.05 7.55
CA GLY A 59 -6.25 -19.65 8.82
C GLY A 59 -7.48 -20.03 9.64
N LYS A 60 -7.32 -21.05 10.48
CA LYS A 60 -8.36 -21.55 11.40
C LYS A 60 -7.90 -21.41 12.86
N THR A 61 -7.03 -20.44 13.13
CA THR A 61 -6.55 -20.19 14.48
C THR A 61 -7.58 -19.36 15.23
N LEU A 62 -7.70 -19.59 16.53
CA LEU A 62 -8.59 -18.81 17.40
C LEU A 62 -8.25 -17.31 17.36
N GLY A 63 -6.98 -16.95 17.14
CA GLY A 63 -6.56 -15.55 16.98
C GLY A 63 -7.13 -14.89 15.72
N VAL A 64 -7.15 -15.60 14.59
CA VAL A 64 -7.77 -15.13 13.34
C VAL A 64 -9.28 -14.93 13.53
N ASP A 65 -9.97 -15.87 14.18
CA ASP A 65 -11.41 -15.75 14.43
C ASP A 65 -11.75 -14.52 15.30
N VAL A 66 -10.97 -14.29 16.37
CA VAL A 66 -11.14 -13.13 17.24
C VAL A 66 -10.87 -11.82 16.50
N LEU A 67 -9.78 -11.73 15.73
CA LEU A 67 -9.45 -10.53 14.95
C LEU A 67 -10.48 -10.25 13.86
N PHE A 68 -11.02 -11.30 13.21
CA PHE A 68 -12.07 -11.11 12.22
C PHE A 68 -13.38 -10.63 12.85
N ASN A 69 -13.75 -11.15 14.02
CA ASN A 69 -14.89 -10.63 14.77
C ASN A 69 -14.69 -9.17 15.17
N GLN A 70 -13.47 -8.76 15.52
CA GLN A 70 -13.14 -7.35 15.74
C GLN A 70 -13.31 -6.50 14.47
N PHE A 71 -12.95 -7.02 13.29
CA PHE A 71 -13.21 -6.38 12.00
C PHE A 71 -14.71 -6.16 11.78
N ILE A 72 -15.51 -7.22 11.88
CA ILE A 72 -16.98 -7.16 11.70
C ILE A 72 -17.61 -6.13 12.64
N LYS A 73 -17.16 -6.10 13.90
CA LYS A 73 -17.67 -5.16 14.92
C LYS A 73 -17.32 -3.70 14.61
N ASN A 74 -16.17 -3.42 14.02
CA ASN A 74 -15.62 -2.06 13.90
C ASN A 74 -15.73 -1.46 12.49
N PHE A 75 -15.79 -2.28 11.44
CA PHE A 75 -15.97 -1.81 10.07
C PHE A 75 -17.46 -1.55 9.83
N LYS A 76 -17.82 -0.29 9.62
CA LYS A 76 -19.24 0.15 9.61
C LYS A 76 -19.91 0.08 8.25
N TYR A 77 -19.15 -0.21 7.21
CA TYR A 77 -19.64 -0.17 5.83
C TYR A 77 -19.76 -1.57 5.25
N GLU A 78 -20.24 -1.66 4.02
CA GLU A 78 -20.43 -2.93 3.32
C GLU A 78 -19.09 -3.63 3.10
N TYR A 79 -19.06 -4.94 3.30
CA TYR A 79 -17.88 -5.73 2.99
C TYR A 79 -18.27 -7.08 2.41
N THR A 80 -17.41 -7.57 1.52
CA THR A 80 -17.50 -8.91 0.94
C THR A 80 -16.45 -9.80 1.58
N VAL A 81 -16.74 -11.10 1.72
CA VAL A 81 -15.82 -12.06 2.33
C VAL A 81 -15.48 -13.12 1.29
N GLN A 82 -14.19 -13.28 0.96
CA GLN A 82 -13.68 -14.23 -0.05
C GLN A 82 -14.17 -14.00 -1.50
N SER A 83 -15.04 -13.02 -1.74
CA SER A 83 -15.46 -12.55 -3.05
C SER A 83 -14.87 -11.17 -3.36
N LEU A 84 -14.90 -10.78 -4.63
CA LEU A 84 -14.37 -9.51 -5.12
C LEU A 84 -15.53 -8.65 -5.63
N SER A 85 -15.63 -7.44 -5.10
CA SER A 85 -16.34 -6.33 -5.71
C SER A 85 -15.31 -5.43 -6.40
N TYR A 86 -15.38 -5.34 -7.72
CA TYR A 86 -14.44 -4.54 -8.53
C TYR A 86 -14.62 -3.03 -8.34
N ASP A 87 -15.80 -2.60 -7.92
CA ASP A 87 -16.08 -1.20 -7.60
C ASP A 87 -15.52 -0.80 -6.23
N CYS A 88 -14.99 -1.77 -5.48
CA CYS A 88 -14.45 -1.55 -4.14
C CYS A 88 -12.92 -1.60 -4.12
N HIS A 89 -12.31 -0.45 -3.80
CA HIS A 89 -10.85 -0.29 -3.78
C HIS A 89 -10.21 -0.47 -2.39
N ALA A 90 -10.98 -0.90 -1.39
CA ALA A 90 -10.47 -1.27 -0.07
C ALA A 90 -10.32 -2.77 0.06
N TYR A 91 -9.21 -3.19 0.65
CA TYR A 91 -8.86 -4.59 0.83
C TYR A 91 -8.37 -4.83 2.25
N PHE A 92 -9.04 -5.75 2.94
CA PHE A 92 -8.65 -6.23 4.26
C PHE A 92 -8.15 -7.66 4.13
N GLY A 93 -6.87 -7.89 4.39
CA GLY A 93 -6.29 -9.22 4.48
C GLY A 93 -6.06 -9.60 5.92
N LEU A 94 -6.55 -10.75 6.36
CA LEU A 94 -6.23 -11.38 7.63
C LEU A 94 -5.72 -12.81 7.40
N ALA A 95 -4.52 -13.11 7.86
CA ALA A 95 -3.93 -14.44 7.71
C ALA A 95 -3.20 -14.91 8.98
N SER A 96 -3.17 -16.21 9.21
CA SER A 96 -2.33 -16.81 10.26
C SER A 96 -0.85 -16.87 9.89
N SER A 97 -0.50 -16.78 8.60
CA SER A 97 0.88 -16.85 8.12
C SER A 97 1.13 -15.88 6.96
N GLU A 98 2.39 -15.51 6.75
CA GLU A 98 2.82 -14.66 5.63
C GLU A 98 2.50 -15.28 4.27
N ASN A 99 2.80 -16.57 4.08
CA ASN A 99 2.64 -17.26 2.80
C ASN A 99 1.18 -17.28 2.34
N ASP A 100 0.26 -17.50 3.28
CA ASP A 100 -1.18 -17.48 3.02
C ASP A 100 -1.69 -16.11 2.53
N MET A 101 -1.07 -15.04 3.02
CA MET A 101 -1.39 -13.66 2.63
C MET A 101 -0.84 -13.33 1.25
N MET A 102 0.43 -13.65 1.03
CA MET A 102 1.18 -13.27 -0.17
C MET A 102 0.52 -13.75 -1.46
N ASN A 103 0.04 -14.99 -1.47
CA ASN A 103 -0.62 -15.56 -2.64
C ASN A 103 -1.88 -14.74 -3.01
N LYS A 104 -2.64 -14.27 -2.02
CA LYS A 104 -3.84 -13.49 -2.29
C LYS A 104 -3.60 -12.05 -2.66
N VAL A 105 -2.61 -11.40 -2.05
CA VAL A 105 -2.23 -10.05 -2.45
C VAL A 105 -1.90 -10.03 -3.94
N LYS A 106 -1.09 -11.00 -4.40
CA LYS A 106 -0.69 -11.12 -5.82
C LYS A 106 -1.84 -11.46 -6.76
N GLU A 107 -2.75 -12.34 -6.34
CA GLU A 107 -3.86 -12.81 -7.18
C GLU A 107 -5.04 -11.81 -7.28
N ARG A 108 -5.31 -11.05 -6.21
CA ARG A 108 -6.63 -10.41 -6.03
C ARG A 108 -6.61 -8.92 -5.75
N VAL A 109 -5.47 -8.33 -5.41
CA VAL A 109 -5.40 -6.89 -5.13
C VAL A 109 -4.90 -6.15 -6.38
N PRO A 110 -5.67 -5.20 -6.95
CA PRO A 110 -5.26 -4.41 -8.10
C PRO A 110 -4.26 -3.35 -7.65
N THR A 111 -2.99 -3.75 -7.53
CA THR A 111 -1.97 -2.89 -6.92
C THR A 111 -1.55 -1.70 -7.78
N SER A 112 -1.88 -1.70 -9.07
CA SER A 112 -1.62 -0.60 -10.00
C SER A 112 -2.49 0.63 -9.78
N ILE A 113 -3.58 0.52 -9.02
CA ILE A 113 -4.51 1.64 -8.78
C ILE A 113 -4.05 2.41 -7.55
N SER A 114 -3.88 3.73 -7.69
CA SER A 114 -3.34 4.63 -6.65
C SER A 114 -4.30 4.88 -5.49
N THR A 115 -5.60 4.72 -5.71
CA THR A 115 -6.66 4.85 -4.71
C THR A 115 -6.89 3.58 -3.89
N THR A 116 -6.23 2.46 -4.24
CA THR A 116 -6.38 1.19 -3.52
C THR A 116 -5.82 1.30 -2.10
N GLU A 117 -6.67 1.06 -1.10
CA GLU A 117 -6.34 1.02 0.32
C GLU A 117 -6.25 -0.43 0.79
N LEU A 118 -5.11 -0.84 1.34
CA LEU A 118 -4.83 -2.21 1.76
C LEU A 118 -4.39 -2.26 3.22
N LEU A 119 -5.14 -3.00 4.04
CA LEU A 119 -4.74 -3.36 5.41
C LEU A 119 -4.48 -4.86 5.47
N LEU A 120 -3.26 -5.24 5.83
CA LEU A 120 -2.88 -6.63 6.05
C LEU A 120 -2.60 -6.86 7.54
N ILE A 121 -3.32 -7.80 8.15
CA ILE A 121 -3.06 -8.29 9.50
C ILE A 121 -2.57 -9.73 9.40
N ILE A 122 -1.37 -9.97 9.90
CA ILE A 122 -0.76 -11.30 9.99
C ILE A 122 -0.68 -11.68 11.46
N ASP A 123 -1.39 -12.74 11.87
CA ASP A 123 -1.39 -13.25 13.25
C ASP A 123 -0.11 -14.04 13.59
N ASP A 124 1.04 -13.52 13.15
CA ASP A 124 2.37 -14.10 13.36
C ASP A 124 3.42 -12.97 13.45
N LYS A 125 4.68 -13.32 13.71
CA LYS A 125 5.82 -12.41 13.66
C LYS A 125 6.36 -12.35 12.23
N ILE A 126 6.70 -11.15 11.77
CA ILE A 126 7.38 -10.94 10.48
C ILE A 126 8.78 -10.38 10.72
N THR A 127 9.74 -10.82 9.93
CA THR A 127 11.11 -10.30 9.97
C THR A 127 11.26 -9.10 9.03
N SER A 128 12.34 -8.33 9.16
CA SER A 128 12.61 -7.18 8.28
C SER A 128 12.82 -7.56 6.81
N ASN A 129 13.22 -8.82 6.55
CA ASN A 129 13.51 -9.34 5.22
C ASN A 129 12.34 -10.18 4.67
N SER A 130 11.17 -10.09 5.30
CA SER A 130 9.95 -10.79 4.94
C SER A 130 9.48 -10.36 3.55
N SER A 131 9.00 -11.32 2.75
CA SER A 131 8.57 -11.09 1.37
C SER A 131 7.31 -10.21 1.30
N ILE A 132 6.49 -10.19 2.35
CA ILE A 132 5.34 -9.27 2.46
C ILE A 132 5.76 -7.79 2.50
N LEU A 133 7.03 -7.51 2.84
CA LEU A 133 7.60 -6.16 2.84
C LEU A 133 8.28 -5.82 1.51
N ASP A 134 8.19 -6.67 0.49
CA ASP A 134 8.61 -6.33 -0.87
C ASP A 134 7.64 -5.32 -1.49
N VAL A 135 8.15 -4.11 -1.67
CA VAL A 135 7.39 -2.96 -2.18
C VAL A 135 6.94 -3.12 -3.62
N SER A 136 7.61 -3.98 -4.41
CA SER A 136 7.30 -4.19 -5.82
C SER A 136 5.91 -4.79 -6.04
N ILE A 137 5.43 -5.55 -5.04
CA ILE A 137 4.10 -6.19 -5.04
C ILE A 137 3.00 -5.14 -5.07
N TYR A 138 3.20 -4.05 -4.32
CA TYR A 138 2.15 -3.09 -4.01
C TYR A 138 2.08 -1.91 -4.97
N LYS A 139 2.97 -1.82 -5.97
CA LYS A 139 3.00 -0.80 -7.03
C LYS A 139 2.54 0.59 -6.54
N ASN A 140 1.29 0.95 -6.79
CA ASN A 140 0.68 2.24 -6.44
C ASN A 140 -0.26 2.18 -5.24
N SER A 141 -0.56 1.03 -4.63
CA SER A 141 -1.48 0.95 -3.50
C SER A 141 -0.94 1.55 -2.21
N ASN A 142 -1.85 2.02 -1.38
CA ASN A 142 -1.60 2.44 -0.02
C ASN A 142 -1.71 1.24 0.91
N VAL A 143 -0.65 0.96 1.68
CA VAL A 143 -0.55 -0.31 2.41
C VAL A 143 -0.12 -0.10 3.85
N ASN A 144 -0.91 -0.64 4.77
CA ASN A 144 -0.54 -0.83 6.17
C ASN A 144 -0.47 -2.33 6.47
N ILE A 145 0.62 -2.76 7.13
CA ILE A 145 0.84 -4.14 7.53
C ILE A 145 1.01 -4.19 9.04
N ILE A 146 0.31 -5.11 9.68
CA ILE A 146 0.26 -5.29 11.12
C ILE A 146 0.56 -6.74 11.43
N SER A 147 1.50 -6.95 12.34
CA SER A 147 1.87 -8.28 12.80
C SER A 147 2.21 -8.27 14.28
N ARG A 148 2.36 -9.44 14.89
CA ARG A 148 2.74 -9.55 16.31
C ARG A 148 4.09 -8.91 16.64
N SER A 149 4.89 -8.62 15.61
CA SER A 149 6.23 -8.02 15.74
C SER A 149 6.28 -6.52 15.43
N GLY A 150 5.15 -5.91 15.03
CA GLY A 150 5.04 -4.46 14.87
C GLY A 150 4.04 -4.00 13.82
N TYR A 151 4.23 -2.75 13.39
CA TYR A 151 3.37 -2.07 12.42
C TYR A 151 4.25 -1.47 11.33
N TRP A 152 3.81 -1.57 10.08
CA TRP A 152 4.50 -1.02 8.92
C TRP A 152 3.51 -0.25 8.07
N THR A 153 3.97 0.86 7.51
CA THR A 153 3.23 1.64 6.53
C THR A 153 4.09 1.88 5.30
N LEU A 154 3.51 1.71 4.12
CA LEU A 154 4.20 1.96 2.86
C LEU A 154 4.18 3.46 2.56
N SER A 155 5.31 4.00 2.11
CA SER A 155 5.40 5.40 1.69
C SER A 155 4.34 5.75 0.63
N GLU A 156 3.53 6.78 0.88
CA GLU A 156 2.37 7.17 0.06
C GLU A 156 2.73 7.86 -1.25
N ASN A 157 3.97 8.35 -1.37
CA ASN A 157 4.45 8.95 -2.59
C ASN A 157 4.63 7.83 -3.65
N TYR A 158 3.75 7.80 -4.64
CA TYR A 158 3.71 6.83 -5.75
C TYR A 158 4.98 6.79 -6.64
N LEU A 159 6.01 7.56 -6.27
CA LEU A 159 7.31 7.60 -6.93
C LEU A 159 8.19 6.45 -6.43
N PHE A 160 8.93 5.79 -7.31
CA PHE A 160 9.86 4.73 -6.90
C PHE A 160 11.22 5.31 -6.45
N PRO A 161 11.98 4.62 -5.57
CA PRO A 161 11.61 3.39 -4.86
C PRO A 161 10.73 3.68 -3.64
N ARG A 162 9.60 2.99 -3.52
CA ARG A 162 8.76 3.04 -2.32
C ARG A 162 9.42 2.25 -1.19
N VAL A 163 9.11 2.58 0.06
CA VAL A 163 9.74 1.94 1.23
C VAL A 163 8.71 1.74 2.34
N PHE A 164 8.72 0.55 2.96
CA PHE A 164 7.99 0.30 4.20
C PHE A 164 8.74 0.90 5.38
N LYS A 165 8.02 1.66 6.20
CA LYS A 165 8.53 2.20 7.46
C LYS A 165 7.89 1.46 8.62
N LYS A 166 8.72 0.89 9.49
CA LYS A 166 8.25 0.35 10.77
C LYS A 166 7.89 1.53 11.69
N VAL A 167 6.64 1.59 12.12
CA VAL A 167 6.12 2.69 12.96
C VAL A 167 5.97 2.24 14.42
N LYS A 168 6.19 3.18 15.34
CA LYS A 168 6.11 2.90 16.78
C LYS A 168 4.73 3.17 17.35
N ARG A 169 4.01 4.17 16.82
CA ARG A 169 2.68 4.57 17.31
C ARG A 169 1.64 4.36 16.22
N LEU A 170 0.46 3.86 16.59
CA LEU A 170 -0.63 3.61 15.64
C LEU A 170 -1.00 4.84 14.82
N LYS A 171 -0.97 6.04 15.41
CA LYS A 171 -1.25 7.31 14.71
C LYS A 171 -0.36 7.56 13.49
N GLU A 172 0.80 6.90 13.39
CA GLU A 172 1.72 7.02 12.26
C GLU A 172 1.33 6.11 11.09
N LEU A 173 0.36 5.20 11.25
CA LEU A 173 -0.31 4.48 10.15
C LEU A 173 -1.21 5.39 9.31
N ARG A 174 -1.49 6.60 9.82
CA ARG A 174 -2.36 7.56 9.16
C ARG A 174 -1.73 8.00 7.84
N HIS A 175 -2.55 7.97 6.80
CA HIS A 175 -2.25 8.67 5.56
C HIS A 175 -1.92 10.15 5.83
N LYS A 176 -0.72 10.62 5.45
CA LYS A 176 -0.25 11.96 5.80
C LYS A 176 -1.13 12.98 5.07
N ARG A 177 -1.95 13.70 5.84
CA ARG A 177 -2.68 14.87 5.34
C ARG A 177 -1.74 16.07 5.37
N GLY A 178 -1.57 16.72 4.21
CA GLY A 178 -0.73 17.91 4.09
C GLY A 178 0.18 17.83 2.86
N ILE A 179 1.25 18.62 2.89
CA ILE A 179 2.23 18.67 1.81
C ILE A 179 3.04 17.36 1.80
N VAL A 180 3.13 16.73 0.63
CA VAL A 180 3.86 15.47 0.43
C VAL A 180 5.34 15.65 0.76
N ASP A 181 5.92 14.65 1.42
CA ASP A 181 7.36 14.56 1.70
C ASP A 181 7.95 13.40 0.90
N LEU A 182 8.84 13.74 -0.04
CA LEU A 182 9.51 12.83 -0.95
C LEU A 182 10.81 12.24 -0.37
N GLN A 183 11.16 12.59 0.86
CA GLN A 183 12.17 11.91 1.68
C GLN A 183 13.55 11.82 1.01
N GLY A 184 13.95 12.87 0.31
CA GLY A 184 15.24 12.98 -0.37
C GLY A 184 15.36 12.19 -1.67
N ARG A 185 14.28 11.55 -2.16
CA ARG A 185 14.30 10.80 -3.42
C ARG A 185 14.75 11.66 -4.59
N GLN A 186 15.47 11.05 -5.53
CA GLN A 186 15.94 11.74 -6.73
C GLN A 186 14.89 11.65 -7.84
N LEU A 187 14.37 12.80 -8.27
CA LEU A 187 13.49 12.91 -9.44
C LEU A 187 14.29 13.28 -10.68
N GLN A 188 13.99 12.62 -11.79
CA GLN A 188 14.41 13.10 -13.09
C GLN A 188 13.33 14.05 -13.60
N VAL A 189 13.75 15.20 -14.12
CA VAL A 189 12.84 16.19 -14.70
C VAL A 189 13.40 16.66 -16.02
N ALA A 190 12.54 17.08 -16.95
CA ALA A 190 13.00 17.62 -18.22
C ALA A 190 12.84 19.14 -18.24
N ALA A 191 13.87 19.84 -18.74
CA ALA A 191 13.80 21.27 -18.99
C ALA A 191 14.71 21.64 -20.16
N PHE A 192 14.56 22.83 -20.72
CA PHE A 192 15.49 23.33 -21.74
C PHE A 192 15.67 24.84 -21.61
N TYR A 193 16.74 25.36 -22.22
CA TYR A 193 17.03 26.78 -22.24
C TYR A 193 15.90 27.59 -22.91
N ASN A 194 15.18 28.37 -22.11
CA ASN A 194 14.06 29.20 -22.54
C ASN A 194 13.93 30.46 -21.66
N PRO A 195 14.78 31.47 -21.84
CA PRO A 195 14.63 32.75 -21.15
C PRO A 195 13.24 33.37 -21.33
N PRO A 196 12.65 34.00 -20.30
CA PRO A 196 13.19 34.19 -18.94
C PRO A 196 12.87 33.03 -17.97
N PHE A 197 12.30 31.93 -18.46
CA PHE A 197 11.78 30.84 -17.63
C PHE A 197 12.87 29.88 -17.16
N CYS A 198 13.84 29.58 -18.02
CA CYS A 198 14.92 28.64 -17.73
C CYS A 198 16.22 29.08 -18.42
N TYR A 199 17.29 29.24 -17.66
CA TYR A 199 18.62 29.62 -18.17
C TYR A 199 19.62 28.45 -18.16
N LEU A 200 19.19 27.23 -17.85
CA LEU A 200 20.05 26.04 -17.84
C LEU A 200 20.65 25.80 -19.24
N SER A 201 21.99 25.71 -19.31
CA SER A 201 22.70 25.63 -20.59
C SER A 201 23.81 24.58 -20.58
N THR A 202 24.49 24.41 -19.45
CA THR A 202 25.65 23.53 -19.31
C THR A 202 25.23 22.12 -18.95
N THR A 203 25.60 21.14 -19.79
CA THR A 203 25.21 19.73 -19.64
C THR A 203 26.39 18.78 -19.56
N ILE A 204 26.19 17.64 -18.89
CA ILE A 204 27.07 16.47 -18.88
C ILE A 204 26.32 15.24 -19.39
N ASN A 205 27.03 14.35 -20.11
CA ASN A 205 26.48 13.06 -20.51
C ASN A 205 26.50 12.09 -19.32
N GLN A 206 25.36 11.48 -19.00
CA GLN A 206 25.25 10.46 -17.96
C GLN A 206 24.26 9.37 -18.38
N THR A 207 24.46 8.16 -17.87
CA THR A 207 23.53 7.04 -18.02
C THR A 207 22.78 6.87 -16.71
N ILE A 208 21.44 6.97 -16.75
CA ILE A 208 20.57 6.73 -15.58
C ILE A 208 19.49 5.73 -15.98
N ASN A 209 19.27 4.71 -15.15
CA ASN A 209 18.31 3.64 -15.43
C ASN A 209 18.52 2.95 -16.79
N LYS A 210 19.79 2.81 -17.22
CA LYS A 210 20.19 2.27 -18.55
C LYS A 210 19.78 3.15 -19.73
N ILE A 211 19.47 4.42 -19.48
CA ILE A 211 19.11 5.40 -20.51
C ILE A 211 20.16 6.49 -20.52
N ASP A 212 20.83 6.67 -21.66
CA ASP A 212 21.79 7.75 -21.85
C ASP A 212 21.08 9.09 -22.02
N GLY A 213 21.66 10.14 -21.48
CA GLY A 213 21.08 11.48 -21.57
C GLY A 213 22.07 12.59 -21.25
N GLN A 214 21.73 13.78 -21.72
CA GLN A 214 22.37 15.02 -21.31
C GLN A 214 21.63 15.57 -20.09
N PHE A 215 22.35 15.81 -19.00
CA PHE A 215 21.82 16.38 -17.77
C PHE A 215 22.47 17.71 -17.47
N PHE A 216 21.68 18.71 -17.09
CA PHE A 216 22.20 20.00 -16.66
C PHE A 216 22.93 19.88 -15.33
N LEU A 217 24.07 20.56 -15.23
CA LEU A 217 24.85 20.60 -13.98
C LEU A 217 24.16 21.46 -12.92
N ALA A 218 23.50 22.54 -13.35
CA ALA A 218 22.72 23.43 -12.49
C ALA A 218 23.52 23.94 -11.27
N ASN A 219 24.79 24.25 -11.50
CA ASN A 219 25.78 24.67 -10.51
C ASN A 219 26.22 26.15 -10.65
N ASP A 220 25.66 26.87 -11.62
CA ASP A 220 25.85 28.31 -11.82
C ASP A 220 24.57 29.05 -11.40
N ASP A 221 24.70 30.00 -10.48
CA ASP A 221 23.60 30.83 -10.00
C ASP A 221 22.86 31.55 -11.13
N ARG A 222 23.55 31.89 -12.23
CA ARG A 222 22.94 32.51 -13.41
C ARG A 222 22.01 31.55 -14.15
N GLU A 223 22.39 30.28 -14.25
CA GLU A 223 21.55 29.26 -14.88
C GLU A 223 20.31 28.94 -14.03
N LEU A 224 20.42 29.11 -12.72
CA LEU A 224 19.33 28.90 -11.75
C LEU A 224 18.35 30.08 -11.65
N ASP A 225 18.62 31.20 -12.32
CA ASP A 225 17.87 32.46 -12.13
C ASP A 225 16.48 32.48 -12.80
N GLY A 226 16.17 31.46 -13.61
CA GLY A 226 14.94 31.38 -14.39
C GLY A 226 13.68 31.26 -13.53
N ILE A 227 12.56 31.80 -14.00
CA ILE A 227 11.28 31.79 -13.26
C ILE A 227 10.84 30.35 -12.93
N GLU A 228 10.84 29.44 -13.92
CA GLU A 228 10.46 28.04 -13.72
C GLU A 228 11.50 27.29 -12.87
N THR A 229 12.79 27.57 -13.08
CA THR A 229 13.88 26.97 -12.32
C THR A 229 13.77 27.32 -10.83
N LYS A 230 13.55 28.59 -10.48
CA LYS A 230 13.36 29.01 -9.09
C LYS A 230 12.12 28.38 -8.45
N LEU A 231 11.00 28.35 -9.17
CA LEU A 231 9.79 27.70 -8.68
C LEU A 231 10.05 26.21 -8.41
N PHE A 232 10.74 25.53 -9.33
CA PHE A 232 11.12 24.13 -9.17
C PHE A 232 12.03 23.89 -7.95
N LEU A 233 13.03 24.72 -7.71
CA LEU A 233 13.91 24.62 -6.54
C LEU A 233 13.14 24.85 -5.21
N LEU A 234 12.19 25.78 -5.20
CA LEU A 234 11.31 25.99 -4.04
C LEU A 234 10.45 24.75 -3.78
N MET A 235 9.89 24.14 -4.84
CA MET A 235 9.15 22.88 -4.73
C MET A 235 10.05 21.74 -4.24
N SER A 236 11.28 21.62 -4.73
CA SER A 236 12.21 20.56 -4.31
C SER A 236 12.56 20.64 -2.83
N LYS A 237 12.78 21.85 -2.33
CA LYS A 237 13.01 22.10 -0.90
C LYS A 237 11.76 21.83 -0.07
N ARG A 238 10.59 22.29 -0.54
CA ARG A 238 9.33 22.16 0.22
C ARG A 238 8.82 20.72 0.30
N LEU A 239 8.99 19.97 -0.77
CA LEU A 239 8.58 18.57 -0.90
C LEU A 239 9.72 17.59 -0.54
N ASN A 240 10.90 18.07 -0.18
CA ASN A 240 12.06 17.28 0.22
C ASN A 240 12.43 16.20 -0.81
N PHE A 241 12.77 16.60 -2.03
CA PHE A 241 13.36 15.71 -3.04
C PHE A 241 14.67 16.27 -3.60
N THR A 242 15.54 15.36 -4.03
CA THR A 242 16.70 15.69 -4.86
C THR A 242 16.32 15.53 -6.33
N TRP A 243 17.10 16.10 -7.25
CA TRP A 243 16.71 16.11 -8.66
C TRP A 243 17.90 16.01 -9.58
N LYS A 244 17.61 15.61 -10.82
CA LYS A 244 18.49 15.75 -11.99
C LYS A 244 17.67 16.27 -13.15
N ILE A 245 18.12 17.36 -13.75
CA ILE A 245 17.41 17.99 -14.86
C ILE A 245 18.00 17.48 -16.16
N ARG A 246 17.22 16.73 -16.91
CA ARG A 246 17.58 16.19 -18.21
C ARG A 246 17.20 17.19 -19.31
N LYS A 247 18.09 17.34 -20.28
CA LYS A 247 17.80 18.05 -21.52
C LYS A 247 16.98 17.15 -22.45
N PRO A 248 15.91 17.66 -23.07
CA PRO A 248 15.17 16.95 -24.09
C PRO A 248 16.08 16.54 -25.24
N ASN A 249 15.97 15.28 -25.62
CA ASN A 249 16.58 14.80 -26.85
C ASN A 249 15.76 15.33 -28.04
N HIS A 250 16.43 15.55 -29.18
CA HIS A 250 15.83 15.99 -30.44
C HIS A 250 15.54 17.50 -30.60
N TYR A 251 15.26 17.92 -31.83
CA TYR A 251 14.91 19.30 -32.19
C TYR A 251 13.59 19.78 -31.59
N PHE A 252 12.63 18.87 -31.38
CA PHE A 252 11.31 19.20 -30.84
C PHE A 252 11.35 19.31 -29.33
N ARG A 253 11.66 20.50 -28.79
CA ARG A 253 11.88 20.70 -27.34
C ARG A 253 10.70 20.26 -26.46
N TYR A 254 9.47 20.57 -26.88
CA TYR A 254 8.25 20.13 -26.20
C TYR A 254 7.87 18.68 -26.55
N GLY A 255 8.07 18.29 -27.80
CA GLY A 255 7.68 17.00 -28.37
C GLY A 255 6.65 17.19 -29.48
N ARG A 256 6.55 16.21 -30.40
CA ARG A 256 5.60 16.25 -31.53
C ARG A 256 4.78 14.96 -31.55
N PRO A 257 3.44 15.02 -31.71
CA PRO A 257 2.64 13.82 -31.88
C PRO A 257 3.00 13.13 -33.20
N ASN A 258 3.15 11.81 -33.16
CA ASN A 258 3.42 10.95 -34.31
C ASN A 258 2.51 9.72 -34.22
N GLY A 259 1.30 9.86 -34.77
CA GLY A 259 0.24 8.86 -34.63
C GLY A 259 -0.19 8.67 -33.17
N SER A 260 -0.05 7.45 -32.66
CA SER A 260 -0.31 7.09 -31.26
C SER A 260 0.91 7.29 -30.34
N ASN A 261 1.99 7.88 -30.84
CA ASN A 261 3.26 8.05 -30.13
C ASN A 261 3.69 9.52 -30.07
N TRP A 262 4.74 9.81 -29.28
CA TRP A 262 5.35 11.13 -29.14
C TRP A 262 6.82 11.11 -29.54
N GLU A 263 7.17 11.94 -30.52
CA GLU A 263 8.52 12.10 -31.02
C GLU A 263 9.25 13.21 -30.27
N GLY A 264 10.41 12.86 -29.69
CA GLY A 264 11.31 13.80 -29.03
C GLY A 264 10.72 14.59 -27.86
N GLY A 265 11.50 15.54 -27.35
CA GLY A 265 11.01 16.54 -26.41
C GLY A 265 10.70 16.05 -25.00
N MET A 266 10.27 16.98 -24.16
CA MET A 266 9.85 16.71 -22.79
C MET A 266 8.67 15.73 -22.74
N ILE A 267 7.66 15.90 -23.61
CA ILE A 267 6.49 15.02 -23.66
C ILE A 267 6.90 13.61 -24.08
N GLY A 268 7.77 13.46 -25.08
CA GLY A 268 8.27 12.14 -25.47
C GLY A 268 9.06 11.45 -24.36
N GLN A 269 9.86 12.20 -23.60
CA GLN A 269 10.58 11.67 -22.43
C GLN A 269 9.60 11.17 -21.35
N LEU A 270 8.56 11.94 -21.04
CA LEU A 270 7.51 11.51 -20.10
C LEU A 270 6.74 10.28 -20.62
N PHE A 271 6.37 10.28 -21.91
CA PHE A 271 5.64 9.17 -22.53
C PHE A 271 6.41 7.85 -22.48
N ARG A 272 7.74 7.91 -22.65
CA ARG A 272 8.63 6.75 -22.55
C ARG A 272 9.14 6.47 -21.13
N ASN A 273 8.66 7.22 -20.13
CA ASN A 273 9.08 7.11 -18.72
C ASN A 273 10.61 7.23 -18.56
N GLU A 274 11.22 8.11 -19.36
CA GLU A 274 12.65 8.44 -19.36
C GLU A 274 13.03 9.44 -18.27
N VAL A 275 12.05 10.22 -17.80
CA VAL A 275 12.14 11.18 -16.70
C VAL A 275 10.96 11.00 -15.77
#